data_AF-A0A819MIA6-F1
#
_entry.id   AF-A0A819MIA6-F1
#
_cell.length_a   1.000
_cell.length_b   1.000
_cell.length_c   1.000
_cell.angle_alpha   90.00
_cell.angle_beta   90.00
_cell.angle_gamma   90.00
#
_symmetry.space_group_name_H-M   'P 1'
#
loop_
_entity.id
_entity.type
_entity.pdbx_description
1 polymer ?
#
loop_
_entity_poly.entity_id
_entity_poly.type
_entity_poly.pdbx_seq_one_letter_code
_entity_poly.pdbx_strand_id
1 'polypeptide(L)'
;MMFLPGMERDQALVDVLMAKYNPSRRLPITYPKYNHRLSTYDYEWCEALLDNTVDVEFEFGHGLSYTTFVYSHLNVSSTIKWNDSRQGDHTVLLFISDIYRSITPPNKELKGYTKLSLDPSEQQQIHFILNQTDLSFIGLNLTRQTEPGLFIVTVGDLQANFTLLADDIHSD
;
A
#
# COMPACT_ATOMS: atom_id res chain seq x y z
N MET A 1 -10.09 -8.41 11.70
CA MET A 1 -11.50 -8.71 11.36
C MET A 1 -11.59 -10.10 10.74
N MET A 2 -12.62 -10.87 11.09
CA MET A 2 -12.93 -12.16 10.46
C MET A 2 -14.25 -11.98 9.70
N PHE A 3 -14.19 -12.04 8.37
CA PHE A 3 -15.35 -11.80 7.50
C PHE A 3 -16.28 -13.02 7.44
N LEU A 4 -16.43 -13.64 6.27
CA LEU A 4 -17.15 -14.89 6.05
C LEU A 4 -16.12 -16.02 5.80
N PRO A 5 -15.48 -16.55 6.86
CA PRO A 5 -14.39 -17.54 6.78
C PRO A 5 -14.79 -18.97 6.36
N GLY A 6 -16.05 -19.23 6.00
CA GLY A 6 -16.51 -20.56 5.58
C GLY A 6 -16.68 -21.55 6.74
N MET A 7 -16.61 -22.86 6.42
CA MET A 7 -16.95 -23.95 7.36
C MET A 7 -15.88 -24.18 8.45
N GLU A 8 -14.60 -23.98 8.14
CA GLU A 8 -13.47 -24.21 9.07
C GLU A 8 -13.15 -23.01 9.97
N ARG A 9 -14.12 -22.09 10.11
CA ARG A 9 -13.90 -20.81 10.79
C ARG A 9 -13.58 -20.95 12.27
N ASP A 10 -14.19 -21.93 12.92
CA ASP A 10 -14.05 -22.10 14.37
C ASP A 10 -12.63 -22.57 14.67
N GLN A 11 -12.10 -23.51 13.89
CA GLN A 11 -10.71 -23.97 13.98
C GLN A 11 -9.72 -22.84 13.67
N ALA A 12 -9.95 -22.08 12.58
CA ALA A 12 -9.10 -20.95 12.23
C ALA A 12 -9.08 -19.86 13.31
N LEU A 13 -10.23 -19.59 13.94
CA LEU A 13 -10.34 -18.65 15.05
C LEU A 13 -9.57 -19.15 16.28
N VAL A 14 -9.71 -20.43 16.64
CA VAL A 14 -8.98 -21.04 17.76
C VAL A 14 -7.47 -20.99 17.52
N ASP A 15 -7.00 -21.27 16.31
CA ASP A 15 -5.57 -21.26 16.00
C ASP A 15 -4.95 -19.86 16.10
N VAL A 16 -5.71 -18.82 15.72
CA VAL A 16 -5.31 -17.43 15.94
C VAL A 16 -5.29 -17.11 17.43
N LEU A 17 -6.38 -17.37 18.16
CA LEU A 17 -6.50 -17.06 19.59
C LEU A 17 -5.43 -17.78 20.45
N MET A 18 -5.08 -19.01 20.09
CA MET A 18 -4.04 -19.81 20.74
C MET A 18 -2.63 -19.45 20.26
N ALA A 19 -2.48 -18.41 19.46
CA ALA A 19 -1.21 -17.96 18.87
C ALA A 19 -0.47 -19.05 18.08
N LYS A 20 -1.18 -20.08 17.59
CA LYS A 20 -0.62 -21.08 16.67
C LYS A 20 -0.42 -20.51 15.27
N TYR A 21 -1.24 -19.53 14.90
CA TYR A 21 -1.11 -18.78 13.65
C TYR A 21 -0.98 -17.28 13.94
N ASN A 22 0.03 -16.64 13.37
CA ASN A 22 0.20 -15.20 13.45
C ASN A 22 -0.65 -14.51 12.36
N PRO A 23 -1.62 -13.65 12.70
CA PRO A 23 -2.40 -12.93 11.71
C PRO A 23 -1.48 -12.01 10.88
N SER A 24 -1.58 -12.16 9.55
CA SER A 24 -0.73 -11.44 8.59
C SER A 24 -1.51 -10.67 7.52
N ARG A 25 -2.84 -10.80 7.53
CA ARG A 25 -3.70 -10.21 6.49
C ARG A 25 -3.92 -8.73 6.73
N ARG A 26 -4.01 -7.98 5.63
CA ARG A 26 -4.35 -6.57 5.59
C ARG A 26 -5.76 -6.34 5.04
N LEU A 27 -6.41 -5.26 5.45
CA LEU A 27 -7.75 -4.91 5.00
C LEU A 27 -7.75 -4.52 3.51
N PRO A 28 -8.59 -5.16 2.68
CA PRO A 28 -8.72 -4.81 1.26
C PRO A 28 -9.74 -3.70 1.01
N ILE A 29 -10.34 -3.14 2.07
CA ILE A 29 -11.31 -2.04 2.01
C ILE A 29 -10.99 -1.03 3.11
N THR A 30 -11.29 0.22 2.86
CA THR A 30 -11.30 1.25 3.90
C THR A 30 -12.56 1.09 4.75
N TYR A 31 -12.40 1.02 6.07
CA TYR A 31 -13.52 0.93 6.99
C TYR A 31 -13.89 2.33 7.50
N PRO A 32 -15.11 2.82 7.20
CA PRO A 32 -15.51 4.16 7.55
C PRO A 32 -15.74 4.30 9.05
N LYS A 33 -15.41 5.47 9.60
CA LYS A 33 -15.70 5.80 11.01
C LYS A 33 -17.16 6.16 11.25
N TYR A 34 -17.79 6.77 10.24
CA TYR A 34 -19.18 7.20 10.29
C TYR A 34 -19.93 6.68 9.06
N ASN A 35 -21.19 6.26 9.24
CA ASN A 35 -22.02 5.68 8.17
C ASN A 35 -22.21 6.61 6.96
N HIS A 36 -22.13 7.92 7.16
CA HIS A 36 -22.33 8.94 6.12
C HIS A 36 -21.02 9.37 5.43
N ARG A 37 -19.87 8.80 5.82
CA ARG A 37 -18.56 9.12 5.23
C ARG A 37 -17.95 7.86 4.62
N LEU A 38 -18.17 7.69 3.33
CA LEU A 38 -17.72 6.52 2.56
C LEU A 38 -16.51 6.84 1.68
N SER A 39 -15.53 7.55 2.24
CA SER A 39 -14.29 7.85 1.52
C SER A 39 -13.51 6.57 1.22
N THR A 40 -13.09 6.41 -0.03
CA THR A 40 -12.21 5.31 -0.45
C THR A 40 -10.76 5.64 -0.10
N TYR A 41 -9.84 4.70 -0.29
CA TYR A 41 -8.43 4.93 0.04
C TYR A 41 -7.70 5.80 -1.00
N ASP A 42 -8.21 5.78 -2.23
CA ASP A 42 -7.73 6.43 -3.45
C ASP A 42 -8.48 7.74 -3.75
N TYR A 43 -9.01 8.39 -2.71
CA TYR A 43 -9.75 9.65 -2.83
C TYR A 43 -8.91 10.73 -3.52
N GLU A 44 -9.56 11.59 -4.28
CA GLU A 44 -8.90 12.75 -4.89
C GLU A 44 -8.63 13.82 -3.83
N TRP A 45 -7.53 14.55 -3.97
CA TRP A 45 -7.16 15.59 -2.99
C TRP A 45 -8.29 16.62 -2.77
N CYS A 46 -9.07 16.91 -3.81
CA CYS A 46 -10.21 17.82 -3.76
C CYS A 46 -11.35 17.34 -2.85
N GLU A 47 -11.49 16.04 -2.62
CA GLU A 47 -12.52 15.47 -1.73
C GLU A 47 -12.23 15.72 -0.25
N ALA A 48 -10.96 15.97 0.09
CA ALA A 48 -10.50 16.29 1.43
C ALA A 48 -10.42 17.82 1.70
N LEU A 49 -11.00 18.64 0.81
CA LEU A 49 -11.06 20.10 0.98
C LEU A 49 -12.37 20.53 1.64
N LEU A 50 -12.38 21.74 2.23
CA LEU A 50 -13.58 22.44 2.74
C LEU A 50 -14.36 21.62 3.80
N ASP A 51 -13.85 21.59 5.03
CA ASP A 51 -14.40 20.89 6.22
C ASP A 51 -14.62 19.37 6.09
N ASN A 52 -14.41 18.79 4.91
CA ASN A 52 -14.38 17.35 4.71
C ASN A 52 -13.03 16.77 5.15
N THR A 53 -13.01 16.16 6.33
CA THR A 53 -11.88 15.34 6.77
C THR A 53 -12.11 13.88 6.36
N VAL A 54 -11.13 13.30 5.67
CA VAL A 54 -11.06 11.85 5.44
C VAL A 54 -10.63 11.20 6.75
N ASP A 55 -11.59 11.03 7.66
CA ASP A 55 -11.42 10.37 8.95
C ASP A 55 -12.05 8.98 8.88
N VAL A 56 -11.20 7.96 8.84
CA VAL A 56 -11.56 6.56 8.67
C VAL A 56 -11.10 5.78 9.89
N GLU A 57 -11.87 4.77 10.28
CA GLU A 57 -11.54 3.99 11.48
C GLU A 57 -10.38 3.03 11.21
N PHE A 58 -10.41 2.38 10.03
CA PHE A 58 -9.31 1.57 9.55
C PHE A 58 -9.04 1.85 8.08
N GLU A 59 -7.82 2.26 7.77
CA GLU A 59 -7.38 2.48 6.39
C GLU A 59 -7.27 1.16 5.60
N PHE A 60 -7.35 1.28 4.27
CA PHE A 60 -6.92 0.21 3.38
C PHE A 60 -5.47 -0.19 3.68
N GLY A 61 -5.22 -1.50 3.73
CA GLY A 61 -3.90 -2.03 4.08
C GLY A 61 -3.64 -2.13 5.59
N HIS A 62 -4.57 -1.67 6.44
CA HIS A 62 -4.45 -1.84 7.89
C HIS A 62 -4.52 -3.32 8.28
N GLY A 63 -3.68 -3.72 9.23
CA GLY A 63 -3.68 -5.08 9.76
C GLY A 63 -2.58 -5.23 10.81
N LEU A 64 -2.96 -5.78 11.95
CA LEU A 64 -2.05 -6.04 13.05
C LEU A 64 -1.51 -7.47 12.96
N SER A 65 -0.32 -7.65 13.48
CA SER A 65 0.34 -8.93 13.66
C SER A 65 0.70 -9.09 15.14
N TYR A 66 0.96 -10.33 15.58
CA TYR A 66 1.54 -10.57 16.89
C TYR A 66 3.01 -10.16 16.99
N THR A 67 3.62 -9.81 15.85
CA THR A 67 5.01 -9.38 15.76
C THR A 67 5.11 -7.98 15.18
N THR A 68 6.15 -7.24 15.58
CA THR A 68 6.42 -5.90 15.04
C THR A 68 7.41 -5.93 13.89
N PHE A 69 7.08 -5.25 12.80
CA PHE A 69 7.90 -5.13 11.60
C PHE A 69 8.38 -3.69 11.45
N VAL A 70 9.67 -3.51 11.17
CA VAL A 70 10.26 -2.19 11.01
C VAL A 70 10.79 -2.03 9.59
N TYR A 71 10.26 -1.04 8.88
CA TYR A 71 10.82 -0.67 7.59
C TYR A 71 12.03 0.23 7.80
N SER A 72 13.11 -0.01 7.06
CA SER A 72 14.31 0.83 7.11
C SER A 72 14.92 0.98 5.73
N HIS A 73 15.52 2.12 5.41
CA HIS A 73 16.26 2.34 4.16
C HIS A 73 15.41 2.11 2.89
N LEU A 74 14.41 2.97 2.68
CA LEU A 74 13.72 3.06 1.41
C LEU A 74 14.59 3.86 0.45
N ASN A 75 15.35 3.13 -0.36
CA ASN A 75 15.95 3.66 -1.56
C ASN A 75 15.06 3.25 -2.74
N VAL A 76 15.30 3.75 -3.96
CA VAL A 76 14.73 3.15 -5.19
C VAL A 76 15.27 1.70 -5.42
N SER A 77 15.88 1.11 -4.39
CA SER A 77 16.09 -0.30 -4.08
C SER A 77 15.89 -0.51 -2.55
N SER A 78 14.80 -1.14 -2.10
CA SER A 78 14.43 -1.19 -0.67
C SER A 78 14.88 -2.46 0.09
N THR A 79 15.22 -2.31 1.37
CA THR A 79 15.52 -3.40 2.33
C THR A 79 14.51 -3.42 3.48
N ILE A 80 14.16 -4.57 4.05
CA ILE A 80 13.25 -4.67 5.21
C ILE A 80 13.95 -5.37 6.37
N LYS A 81 13.71 -4.85 7.59
CA LYS A 81 14.36 -5.31 8.82
C LYS A 81 13.33 -5.85 9.82
N TRP A 82 13.51 -7.07 10.30
CA TRP A 82 12.70 -7.65 11.36
C TRP A 82 13.25 -7.30 12.74
N ASN A 83 12.38 -7.02 13.71
CA ASN A 83 12.80 -6.84 15.10
C ASN A 83 11.77 -7.45 16.07
N ASP A 84 11.74 -8.78 16.17
CA ASP A 84 10.92 -9.51 17.15
C ASP A 84 11.39 -10.97 17.32
N SER A 85 10.85 -11.63 18.35
CA SER A 85 11.21 -12.94 18.91
C SER A 85 10.45 -14.15 18.34
N ARG A 86 9.50 -13.95 17.42
CA ARG A 86 8.65 -15.02 16.85
C ARG A 86 8.69 -14.99 15.32
N GLN A 87 8.51 -16.12 14.66
CA GLN A 87 8.34 -16.19 13.21
C GLN A 87 6.97 -15.60 12.83
N GLY A 88 6.88 -14.95 11.68
CA GLY A 88 5.60 -14.44 11.23
C GLY A 88 5.57 -14.05 9.76
N ASP A 89 4.35 -14.11 9.24
CA ASP A 89 4.05 -13.67 7.90
C ASP A 89 3.73 -12.17 7.89
N HIS A 90 4.16 -11.46 6.86
CA HIS A 90 3.87 -10.04 6.69
C HIS A 90 3.56 -9.70 5.24
N THR A 91 2.55 -8.85 5.05
CA THR A 91 2.23 -8.32 3.73
C THR A 91 2.74 -6.89 3.64
N VAL A 92 3.58 -6.65 2.64
CA VAL A 92 4.15 -5.35 2.28
C VAL A 92 3.37 -4.81 1.10
N LEU A 93 2.90 -3.57 1.21
CA LEU A 93 2.12 -2.88 0.19
C LEU A 93 2.96 -1.73 -0.38
N LEU A 94 2.98 -1.61 -1.72
CA LEU A 94 3.65 -0.55 -2.46
C LEU A 94 2.60 0.40 -3.02
N PHE A 95 2.61 1.64 -2.53
CA PHE A 95 1.78 2.70 -3.05
C PHE A 95 2.60 3.70 -3.86
N ILE A 96 1.97 4.27 -4.89
CA ILE A 96 2.49 5.40 -5.66
C ILE A 96 1.49 6.55 -5.58
N SER A 97 1.99 7.76 -5.38
CA SER A 97 1.22 9.01 -5.48
C SER A 97 1.83 9.83 -6.61
N ASP A 98 1.01 10.21 -7.58
CA ASP A 98 1.39 11.17 -8.62
C ASP A 98 1.00 12.56 -8.13
N ILE A 99 1.97 13.46 -8.04
CA ILE A 99 1.75 14.79 -7.45
C ILE A 99 1.13 15.77 -8.44
N TYR A 100 1.45 15.64 -9.73
CA TYR A 100 0.99 16.59 -10.73
C TYR A 100 0.75 15.92 -12.08
N ARG A 101 -0.47 16.08 -12.57
CA ARG A 101 -0.97 15.42 -13.77
C ARG A 101 -2.06 16.27 -14.43
N SER A 102 -2.25 16.10 -15.74
CA SER A 102 -3.29 16.79 -16.52
C SER A 102 -4.72 16.53 -16.05
N ILE A 103 -4.96 15.39 -15.41
CA ILE A 103 -6.20 15.02 -14.71
C ILE A 103 -5.85 14.83 -13.25
N THR A 104 -6.74 15.28 -12.35
CA THR A 104 -6.59 15.10 -10.90
C THR A 104 -6.22 13.65 -10.58
N PRO A 105 -5.03 13.40 -10.02
CA PRO A 105 -4.65 12.06 -9.62
C PRO A 105 -5.32 11.69 -8.28
N PRO A 106 -5.53 10.39 -8.03
CA PRO A 106 -5.84 9.91 -6.68
C PRO A 106 -4.67 10.21 -5.74
N ASN A 107 -4.96 10.34 -4.45
CA ASN A 107 -3.95 10.61 -3.42
C ASN A 107 -2.84 9.54 -3.35
N LYS A 108 -3.18 8.25 -3.53
CA LYS A 108 -2.26 7.09 -3.56
C LYS A 108 -2.93 5.91 -4.25
N GLU A 109 -2.16 5.15 -5.03
CA GLU A 109 -2.62 3.94 -5.72
C GLU A 109 -1.74 2.74 -5.34
N LEU A 110 -2.35 1.60 -5.08
CA LEU A 110 -1.61 0.36 -4.86
C LEU A 110 -1.06 -0.16 -6.19
N LYS A 111 0.26 -0.27 -6.32
CA LYS A 111 0.93 -0.80 -7.53
C LYS A 111 1.50 -2.18 -7.37
N GLY A 112 1.77 -2.59 -6.14
CA GLY A 112 2.30 -3.92 -5.87
C GLY A 112 2.11 -4.33 -4.43
N TYR A 113 2.18 -5.62 -4.20
CA TYR A 113 2.28 -6.16 -2.85
C TYR A 113 3.12 -7.43 -2.87
N THR A 114 3.74 -7.74 -1.75
CA THR A 114 4.38 -9.03 -1.56
C THR A 114 4.10 -9.56 -0.16
N LYS A 115 4.02 -10.87 -0.03
CA LYS A 115 3.89 -11.53 1.25
C LYS A 115 5.20 -12.25 1.56
N LEU A 116 5.72 -12.03 2.74
CA LEU A 116 6.93 -12.65 3.25
C LEU A 116 6.61 -13.49 4.47
N SER A 117 7.46 -14.48 4.71
CA SER A 117 7.58 -15.17 6.00
C SER A 117 9.00 -14.98 6.46
N LEU A 118 9.18 -14.52 7.69
CA LEU A 118 10.49 -14.18 8.23
C LEU A 118 10.59 -14.76 9.63
N ASP A 119 11.77 -15.30 9.93
CA ASP A 119 12.15 -15.82 11.22
C ASP A 119 12.53 -14.68 12.20
N PRO A 120 12.54 -14.96 13.51
CA PRO A 120 12.97 -13.99 14.51
C PRO A 120 14.35 -13.40 14.16
N SER A 121 14.43 -12.08 14.11
CA SER A 121 15.65 -11.30 13.79
C SER A 121 16.17 -11.44 12.34
N GLU A 122 15.42 -12.04 11.42
CA GLU A 122 15.78 -12.15 10.01
C GLU A 122 15.66 -10.81 9.27
N GLN A 123 16.47 -10.57 8.25
CA GLN A 123 16.33 -9.37 7.42
C GLN A 123 16.25 -9.79 5.97
N GLN A 124 15.31 -9.21 5.23
CA GLN A 124 15.12 -9.54 3.83
C GLN A 124 14.98 -8.28 2.99
N GLN A 125 15.67 -8.27 1.87
CA GLN A 125 15.54 -7.22 0.87
C GLN A 125 14.34 -7.50 -0.03
N ILE A 126 13.54 -6.47 -0.29
CA ILE A 126 12.40 -6.57 -1.20
C ILE A 126 12.60 -5.62 -2.36
N HIS A 127 12.53 -6.19 -3.55
CA HIS A 127 12.57 -5.47 -4.80
C HIS A 127 11.18 -5.43 -5.41
N PHE A 128 10.68 -4.22 -5.63
CA PHE A 128 9.53 -3.97 -6.49
C PHE A 128 10.02 -3.41 -7.81
N ILE A 129 9.49 -3.93 -8.91
CA ILE A 129 9.77 -3.42 -10.25
C ILE A 129 8.55 -2.64 -10.70
N LEU A 130 8.75 -1.36 -11.00
CA LEU A 130 7.72 -0.49 -11.54
C LEU A 130 7.97 -0.31 -13.03
N ASN A 131 6.96 -0.62 -13.83
CA ASN A 131 6.98 -0.41 -15.27
C ASN A 131 6.27 0.90 -15.62
N GLN A 132 6.49 1.39 -16.83
CA GLN A 132 5.78 2.56 -17.35
C GLN A 132 4.26 2.39 -17.28
N THR A 133 3.74 1.17 -17.47
CA THR A 133 2.32 0.87 -17.33
C THR A 133 1.77 1.16 -15.94
N ASP A 134 2.59 1.00 -14.91
CA ASP A 134 2.21 1.23 -13.51
C ASP A 134 2.12 2.72 -13.19
N LEU A 135 2.88 3.56 -13.91
CA LEU A 135 2.84 5.02 -13.80
C LEU A 135 1.85 5.66 -14.79
N SER A 136 1.40 4.90 -15.78
CA SER A 136 0.49 5.39 -16.81
C SER A 136 -0.96 5.43 -16.35
N PHE A 137 -1.74 6.26 -17.04
CA PHE A 137 -3.13 6.53 -16.73
C PHE A 137 -3.97 6.78 -17.97
N ILE A 138 -5.30 6.81 -17.85
CA ILE A 138 -6.20 7.17 -18.94
C ILE A 138 -6.40 8.69 -18.99
N GLY A 139 -5.92 9.33 -20.06
CA GLY A 139 -6.01 10.77 -20.28
C GLY A 139 -7.38 11.22 -20.80
N LEU A 140 -7.52 12.52 -21.04
CA LEU A 140 -8.79 13.13 -21.49
C LEU A 140 -9.28 12.56 -22.83
N ASN A 141 -8.34 12.12 -23.68
CA ASN A 141 -8.62 11.49 -24.97
C ASN A 141 -8.95 9.99 -24.84
N LEU A 142 -9.13 9.46 -23.62
CA LEU A 142 -9.36 8.05 -23.32
C LEU A 142 -8.20 7.12 -23.74
N THR A 143 -7.03 7.69 -23.95
CA THR A 143 -5.80 6.95 -24.28
C THR A 143 -4.92 6.80 -23.06
N ARG A 144 -4.26 5.63 -22.95
CA ARG A 144 -3.25 5.41 -21.90
C ARG A 144 -2.01 6.24 -22.21
N GLN A 145 -1.61 7.10 -21.27
CA GLN A 145 -0.43 7.94 -21.37
C GLN A 145 0.31 8.00 -20.04
N THR A 146 1.58 8.38 -20.07
CA THR A 146 2.38 8.64 -18.87
C THR A 146 2.92 10.05 -19.01
N GLU A 147 2.78 10.85 -17.96
CA GLU A 147 3.27 12.22 -17.95
C GLU A 147 4.54 12.32 -17.10
N PRO A 148 5.52 13.14 -17.52
CA PRO A 148 6.66 13.46 -16.67
C PRO A 148 6.18 14.23 -15.44
N GLY A 149 6.75 13.91 -14.28
CA GLY A 149 6.22 14.40 -13.03
C GLY A 149 6.95 13.88 -11.81
N LEU A 150 6.56 14.40 -10.66
CA LEU A 150 7.05 13.96 -9.36
C LEU A 150 6.16 12.84 -8.83
N PHE A 151 6.75 11.69 -8.57
CA PHE A 151 6.08 10.55 -7.95
C PHE A 151 6.61 10.33 -6.53
N ILE A 152 5.69 9.99 -5.62
CA ILE A 152 6.02 9.55 -4.25
C ILE A 152 5.73 8.06 -4.12
N VAL A 153 6.75 7.30 -3.75
CA VAL A 153 6.66 5.88 -3.40
C VAL A 153 6.48 5.76 -1.89
N THR A 154 5.45 5.03 -1.47
CA THR A 154 5.18 4.77 -0.05
C THR A 154 5.16 3.27 0.21
N VAL A 155 5.92 2.82 1.23
CA VAL A 155 5.93 1.45 1.73
C VAL A 155 5.94 1.48 3.26
N GLY A 156 4.83 1.05 3.88
CA GLY A 156 4.65 1.20 5.32
C GLY A 156 4.79 2.67 5.74
N ASP A 157 5.65 2.95 6.72
CA ASP A 157 5.91 4.30 7.22
C ASP A 157 7.02 5.04 6.44
N LEU A 158 7.58 4.42 5.39
CA LEU A 158 8.63 5.02 4.58
C LEU A 158 8.08 5.62 3.30
N GLN A 159 8.64 6.78 2.94
CA GLN A 159 8.38 7.46 1.68
C GLN A 159 9.69 7.83 0.99
N ALA A 160 9.73 7.74 -0.33
CA ALA A 160 10.75 8.39 -1.15
C ALA A 160 10.09 8.98 -2.40
N ASN A 161 10.78 9.93 -3.01
CA ASN A 161 10.34 10.59 -4.22
C ASN A 161 11.29 10.30 -5.37
N PHE A 162 10.74 10.28 -6.58
CA PHE A 162 11.53 10.29 -7.80
C PHE A 162 10.81 11.12 -8.87
N THR A 163 11.58 11.72 -9.76
CA THR A 163 11.03 12.49 -10.88
C THR A 163 11.12 11.64 -12.13
N LEU A 164 9.98 11.40 -12.78
CA LEU A 164 9.96 10.88 -14.14
C LEU A 164 10.27 12.05 -15.07
N LEU A 165 11.43 11.98 -15.72
CA LEU A 165 11.79 12.93 -16.75
C LEU A 165 10.99 12.62 -18.01
N ALA A 166 10.69 13.64 -18.81
CA ALA A 166 10.17 13.40 -20.14
C ALA A 166 11.26 12.66 -20.90
N ASP A 167 10.95 11.50 -21.48
CA ASP A 167 11.79 11.01 -22.57
C ASP A 167 11.77 12.13 -23.63
N ASP A 168 12.94 12.61 -24.03
CA ASP A 168 13.08 13.52 -25.17
C ASP A 168 12.58 12.77 -26.42
N ILE A 169 11.28 12.84 -26.68
CA ILE A 169 10.68 12.40 -27.95
C ILE A 169 11.06 13.46 -29.00
N HIS A 170 12.35 13.51 -29.34
CA HIS A 170 12.90 14.06 -30.58
C HIS A 170 14.37 13.66 -30.72
N SER A 171 14.62 12.46 -31.25
CA SER A 171 15.78 12.21 -32.11
C SER A 171 15.52 11.02 -33.05
N ASP A 172 15.48 11.37 -34.33
CA ASP A 172 15.54 10.59 -35.58
C ASP A 172 14.26 9.91 -36.12
#